data_AF-A0A1F5NSR4-F1
#
_entry.id   AF-A0A1F5NSR4-F1
#
_cell.length_a   1.000
_cell.length_b   1.000
_cell.length_c   1.000
_cell.angle_alpha   90.00
_cell.angle_beta   90.00
_cell.angle_gamma   90.00
#
_symmetry.space_group_name_H-M   'P 1'
#
loop_
_entity.id
_entity.type
_entity.pdbx_description
1 polymer ?
#
loop_
_entity_poly.entity_id
_entity_poly.type
_entity_poly.pdbx_seq_one_letter_code
_entity_poly.pdbx_strand_id
1 'polypeptide(L)'
;MAKHDLQVKPSVLEQLRQKKTLEVRLGHPWFSTIQAGDEVVFNQEFTRKIAYIRRYRSIKSAVACEDLAKIWPPFEGSEKAAKDLTKLLKHNLRGDVSKLGVLVFELAPLKE
;
A
#
# COMPACT_ATOMS: atom_id res chain seq x y z
N MET A 1 6.89 -7.38 18.04
CA MET A 1 7.15 -6.93 16.67
C MET A 1 7.22 -8.16 15.80
N ALA A 2 6.25 -8.33 14.91
CA ALA A 2 6.24 -9.44 13.96
C ALA A 2 6.87 -9.00 12.63
N LYS A 3 7.32 -9.98 11.85
CA LYS A 3 7.90 -9.78 10.52
C LYS A 3 7.03 -10.49 9.48
N HIS A 4 6.63 -9.77 8.45
CA HIS A 4 5.69 -10.26 7.43
C HIS A 4 6.33 -10.18 6.04
N ASP A 5 6.32 -11.30 5.31
CA ASP A 5 6.82 -11.34 3.94
C ASP A 5 5.70 -11.03 2.94
N LEU A 6 5.82 -9.90 2.25
CA LEU A 6 4.88 -9.46 1.22
C LEU A 6 5.51 -9.51 -0.16
N GLN A 7 4.80 -10.13 -1.10
CA GLN A 7 5.16 -10.08 -2.51
C GLN A 7 4.50 -8.88 -3.19
N VAL A 8 5.28 -8.21 -4.03
CA VAL A 8 4.88 -7.09 -4.89
C VAL A 8 5.45 -7.29 -6.30
N LYS A 9 4.81 -6.66 -7.29
CA LYS A 9 5.37 -6.62 -8.64
C LYS A 9 6.70 -5.85 -8.64
N PRO A 10 7.66 -6.18 -9.53
CA PRO A 10 8.95 -5.48 -9.60
C PRO A 10 8.82 -3.97 -9.72
N SER A 11 7.85 -3.48 -10.52
CA SER A 11 7.60 -2.04 -10.67
C SER A 11 7.18 -1.35 -9.36
N VAL A 12 6.50 -2.07 -8.46
CA VAL A 12 6.11 -1.56 -7.15
C VAL A 12 7.32 -1.55 -6.21
N LEU A 13 8.16 -2.59 -6.25
CA LEU A 13 9.37 -2.69 -5.43
C LEU A 13 10.32 -1.53 -5.70
N GLU A 14 10.53 -1.19 -6.97
CA GLU A 14 11.35 -0.03 -7.36
C GLU A 14 10.80 1.28 -6.79
N GLN A 15 9.47 1.45 -6.79
CA GLN A 15 8.86 2.64 -6.19
C GLN A 15 9.03 2.69 -4.67
N LEU A 16 8.92 1.53 -3.99
CA LEU A 16 9.15 1.41 -2.53
C LEU A 16 10.59 1.76 -2.14
N ARG A 17 11.56 1.40 -2.98
CA ARG A 17 12.98 1.78 -2.79
C ARG A 17 13.20 3.28 -2.93
N GLN A 18 12.43 3.95 -3.78
CA GLN A 18 12.60 5.36 -4.08
C GLN A 18 11.82 6.28 -3.13
N LYS A 19 10.51 6.42 -3.35
CA LYS A 19 9.67 7.47 -2.73
C LYS A 19 8.33 6.98 -2.20
N LYS A 20 7.88 5.79 -2.59
CA LYS A 20 6.58 5.26 -2.19
C LYS A 20 6.61 4.93 -0.70
N THR A 21 5.71 5.55 0.06
CA THR A 21 5.59 5.41 1.51
C THR A 21 4.23 4.88 1.94
N LEU A 22 3.26 4.79 1.03
CA LEU A 22 1.95 4.19 1.29
C LEU A 22 1.78 2.93 0.45
N GLU A 23 1.58 1.78 1.09
CA GLU A 23 1.27 0.52 0.43
C GLU A 23 -0.21 0.17 0.56
N VAL A 24 -0.86 -0.12 -0.56
CA VAL A 24 -2.32 -0.35 -0.62
C VAL A 24 -2.58 -1.83 -0.84
N ARG A 25 -3.40 -2.44 0.01
CA ARG A 25 -3.80 -3.84 -0.05
C ARG A 25 -5.31 -3.99 0.10
N LEU A 26 -5.85 -5.13 -0.34
CA LEU A 26 -7.22 -5.51 0.03
C LEU A 26 -7.25 -5.82 1.52
N GLY A 27 -8.39 -5.59 2.18
CA GLY A 27 -8.60 -5.97 3.58
C GLY A 27 -8.74 -7.48 3.81
N HIS A 28 -7.91 -8.29 3.14
CA HIS A 28 -7.91 -9.74 3.32
C HIS A 28 -7.63 -10.10 4.79
N PRO A 29 -8.29 -11.12 5.37
CA PRO A 29 -8.12 -11.49 6.78
C PRO A 29 -6.66 -11.74 7.19
N TRP A 30 -5.82 -12.19 6.26
CA TRP A 30 -4.38 -12.35 6.49
C TRP A 30 -3.69 -11.06 6.97
N PHE A 31 -4.14 -9.89 6.52
CA PHE A 31 -3.59 -8.61 6.94
C PHE A 31 -4.16 -8.11 8.28
N SER A 32 -5.15 -8.79 8.87
CA SER A 32 -5.73 -8.40 10.16
C SER A 32 -4.76 -8.56 11.33
N THR A 33 -3.74 -9.40 11.17
CA THR A 33 -2.69 -9.64 12.16
C THR A 33 -1.55 -8.63 12.08
N ILE A 34 -1.47 -7.84 11.01
CA ILE A 34 -0.46 -6.79 10.86
C ILE A 34 -0.88 -5.57 11.70
N GLN A 35 0.04 -5.09 12.52
CA GLN A 35 -0.15 -3.92 13.37
C GLN A 35 0.94 -2.86 13.15
N ALA A 36 0.65 -1.63 13.60
CA ALA A 36 1.67 -0.60 13.67
C ALA A 36 2.83 -1.06 14.56
N GLY A 37 4.05 -0.82 14.10
CA GLY A 37 5.26 -1.30 14.74
C GLY A 37 5.84 -2.58 14.11
N ASP A 38 5.06 -3.35 13.36
CA ASP A 38 5.56 -4.55 12.67
C ASP A 38 6.49 -4.21 11.50
N GLU A 39 7.29 -5.19 11.09
CA GLU A 39 8.14 -5.11 9.91
C GLU A 39 7.51 -5.86 8.74
N VAL A 40 7.65 -5.27 7.56
CA VAL A 40 7.29 -5.89 6.30
C VAL A 40 8.52 -6.01 5.43
N VAL A 41 8.78 -7.23 4.96
CA VAL A 41 9.79 -7.51 3.94
C VAL A 41 9.11 -7.65 2.60
N PHE A 42 9.43 -6.75 1.69
CA PHE A 42 8.99 -6.78 0.32
C PHE A 42 9.95 -7.62 -0.52
N ASN A 43 9.42 -8.66 -1.16
CA ASN A 43 10.15 -9.56 -2.06
C ASN A 43 11.43 -10.16 -1.44
N GLN A 44 11.50 -10.33 -0.13
CA GLN A 44 12.71 -10.75 0.60
C GLN A 44 13.93 -9.81 0.43
N GLU A 45 13.75 -8.64 -0.17
CA GLU A 45 14.85 -7.74 -0.57
C GLU A 45 14.82 -6.41 0.16
N PHE A 46 13.64 -5.94 0.57
CA PHE A 46 13.49 -4.58 1.09
C PHE A 46 12.58 -4.53 2.30
N THR A 47 13.10 -4.05 3.43
CA THR A 47 12.33 -4.04 4.68
C THR A 47 11.92 -2.63 5.08
N ARG A 48 10.67 -2.51 5.55
CA ARG A 48 10.09 -1.27 6.08
C ARG A 48 9.30 -1.58 7.35
N LYS A 49 9.16 -0.57 8.21
CA LYS A 49 8.32 -0.66 9.40
C LYS A 49 6.93 -0.09 9.11
N ILE A 50 5.89 -0.72 9.60
CA ILE A 50 4.53 -0.16 9.56
C ILE A 50 4.44 0.94 10.61
N ALA A 51 4.27 2.19 10.17
CA ALA A 51 4.03 3.33 11.03
C ALA A 51 2.55 3.41 11.42
N TYR A 52 1.65 3.32 10.43
CA TYR A 52 0.21 3.44 10.63
C TYR A 52 -0.55 2.53 9.66
N ILE A 53 -1.77 2.16 10.05
CA ILE A 53 -2.69 1.37 9.22
C ILE A 53 -4.01 2.12 9.12
N ARG A 54 -4.42 2.44 7.90
CA ARG A 54 -5.71 3.08 7.60
C ARG A 54 -6.62 2.11 6.86
N ARG A 55 -7.92 2.13 7.20
CA ARG A 55 -8.94 1.25 6.64
C ARG A 55 -9.97 2.08 5.89
N TYR A 56 -10.24 1.69 4.65
CA TYR A 56 -11.20 2.36 3.78
C TYR A 56 -12.21 1.36 3.24
N ARG A 57 -13.46 1.82 3.07
CA ARG A 57 -14.52 0.99 2.47
C ARG A 57 -14.30 0.72 0.97
N SER A 58 -13.53 1.57 0.28
CA SER A 58 -13.32 1.43 -1.15
C SER A 58 -11.97 2.01 -1.59
N ILE A 59 -11.48 1.57 -2.76
CA ILE A 59 -10.28 2.16 -3.40
C ILE A 59 -10.50 3.65 -3.65
N LYS A 60 -11.69 4.05 -4.09
CA LYS A 60 -12.02 5.46 -4.36
C LYS A 60 -11.87 6.33 -3.10
N SER A 61 -12.31 5.83 -1.96
CA SER A 61 -12.15 6.52 -0.68
C SER A 61 -10.68 6.64 -0.28
N ALA A 62 -9.88 5.58 -0.42
CA ALA A 62 -8.45 5.63 -0.14
C ALA A 62 -7.74 6.65 -1.05
N VAL A 63 -7.98 6.59 -2.35
CA VAL A 63 -7.38 7.50 -3.34
C VAL A 63 -7.81 8.97 -3.12
N ALA A 64 -9.02 9.21 -2.61
CA ALA A 64 -9.50 10.57 -2.32
C ALA A 64 -8.93 11.16 -1.03
N CYS A 65 -8.59 10.33 -0.04
CA CYS A 65 -8.10 10.78 1.27
C CYS A 65 -6.57 10.78 1.37
N GLU A 66 -5.90 9.91 0.63
CA GLU A 66 -4.45 9.74 0.68
C GLU A 66 -3.73 10.60 -0.36
N ASP A 67 -2.46 10.86 -0.10
CA ASP A 67 -1.56 11.48 -1.08
C ASP A 67 -1.18 10.47 -2.17
N LEU A 68 -1.62 10.76 -3.41
CA LEU A 68 -1.37 9.91 -4.58
C LEU A 68 0.12 9.70 -4.83
N ALA A 69 0.95 10.74 -4.61
CA ALA A 69 2.38 10.66 -4.82
C ALA A 69 3.06 9.71 -3.82
N LYS A 70 2.46 9.53 -2.63
CA LYS A 70 2.96 8.56 -1.64
C LYS A 70 2.50 7.13 -1.91
N ILE A 71 1.35 6.95 -2.57
CA ILE A 71 0.87 5.64 -3.03
C ILE A 71 1.61 5.20 -4.30
N TRP A 72 1.81 6.11 -5.24
CA TRP A 72 2.47 5.84 -6.51
C TRP A 72 3.14 7.12 -7.02
N PRO A 73 4.45 7.30 -6.75
CA PRO A 73 5.17 8.54 -7.06
C PRO A 73 5.08 9.05 -8.50
N PRO A 74 4.98 8.20 -9.54
CA PRO A 74 4.77 8.66 -10.91
C PRO A 74 3.43 9.39 -11.16
N PHE A 75 2.48 9.29 -10.22
CA PHE A 75 1.19 9.98 -10.31
C PHE A 75 1.22 11.24 -9.45
N GLU A 76 1.37 12.40 -10.09
CA GLU A 76 1.24 13.70 -9.42
C GLU A 76 -0.18 14.27 -9.59
N GLY A 77 -0.81 14.56 -8.44
CA GLY A 77 -1.86 15.55 -8.16
C GLY A 77 -2.91 15.96 -9.20
N SER A 78 -3.42 15.06 -10.03
CA SER A 78 -4.55 15.37 -10.95
C SER A 78 -5.73 14.41 -10.79
N GLU A 79 -6.94 14.86 -11.12
CA GLU A 79 -8.13 13.99 -11.13
C GLU A 79 -7.94 12.78 -12.07
N LYS A 80 -7.21 12.99 -13.18
CA LYS A 80 -6.83 11.93 -14.10
C LYS A 80 -5.92 10.89 -13.42
N ALA A 81 -4.92 11.35 -12.65
CA ALA A 81 -4.04 10.48 -11.88
C ALA A 81 -4.80 9.63 -10.84
N ALA A 82 -5.83 10.19 -10.18
CA ALA A 82 -6.68 9.42 -9.27
C ALA A 82 -7.45 8.29 -9.97
N LYS A 83 -7.97 8.54 -11.18
CA LYS A 83 -8.66 7.53 -12.00
C LYS A 83 -7.70 6.44 -12.47
N ASP A 84 -6.51 6.83 -12.93
CA ASP A 84 -5.49 5.90 -13.41
C ASP A 84 -4.91 5.05 -12.26
N LEU A 85 -4.68 5.66 -11.09
CA LEU A 85 -4.28 4.93 -9.89
C LEU A 85 -5.36 3.95 -9.44
N THR A 86 -6.64 4.34 -9.48
CA THR A 86 -7.75 3.43 -9.17
C THR A 86 -7.75 2.22 -10.10
N LYS A 87 -7.52 2.41 -11.41
CA LYS A 87 -7.41 1.30 -12.37
C LYS A 87 -6.21 0.41 -12.07
N LEU A 88 -5.05 1.02 -11.80
CA LEU A 88 -3.82 0.30 -11.46
C LEU A 88 -4.01 -0.56 -10.20
N LEU A 89 -4.61 0.02 -9.15
CA LEU A 89 -4.91 -0.69 -7.91
C LEU A 89 -5.90 -1.83 -8.14
N LYS A 90 -6.97 -1.63 -8.92
CA LYS A 90 -7.89 -2.72 -9.29
C LYS A 90 -7.20 -3.84 -10.07
N HIS A 91 -6.23 -3.52 -10.92
CA HIS A 91 -5.47 -4.52 -11.68
C HIS A 91 -4.44 -5.27 -10.81
N ASN A 92 -3.85 -4.60 -9.82
CA ASN A 92 -2.86 -5.20 -8.93
C ASN A 92 -3.49 -5.97 -7.76
N LEU A 93 -4.66 -5.53 -7.29
CA LEU A 93 -5.43 -6.16 -6.23
C LEU A 93 -6.35 -7.22 -6.81
N ARG A 94 -5.95 -8.49 -6.69
CA ARG A 94 -6.81 -9.61 -7.08
C ARG A 94 -7.80 -9.90 -5.95
N GLY A 95 -9.08 -9.57 -6.14
CA GLY A 95 -10.16 -9.90 -5.20
C GLY A 95 -11.32 -8.91 -5.21
N ASP A 96 -12.36 -9.23 -4.44
CA ASP A 96 -13.57 -8.41 -4.33
C ASP A 96 -13.40 -7.29 -3.29
N VAL A 97 -13.00 -6.11 -3.79
CA VAL A 97 -12.85 -4.88 -3.00
C VAL A 97 -14.14 -4.52 -2.25
N SER A 98 -15.31 -4.83 -2.81
CA SER A 98 -16.60 -4.43 -2.20
C SER A 98 -16.88 -5.18 -0.91
N LYS A 99 -16.34 -6.41 -0.76
CA LYS A 99 -16.47 -7.25 0.43
C LYS A 99 -15.33 -7.04 1.43
N LEU A 100 -14.12 -6.81 0.92
CA LEU A 100 -12.90 -6.81 1.74
C LEU A 100 -12.47 -5.40 2.16
N GLY A 101 -12.96 -4.35 1.49
CA GLY A 101 -12.45 -3.00 1.66
C GLY A 101 -10.97 -2.89 1.26
N VAL A 102 -10.33 -1.81 1.73
CA VAL A 102 -8.94 -1.46 1.42
C VAL A 102 -8.18 -1.13 2.70
N LEU A 103 -6.96 -1.64 2.77
CA LEU A 103 -5.96 -1.30 3.78
C LEU A 103 -4.88 -0.43 3.15
N VAL A 104 -4.49 0.61 3.85
CA VAL A 104 -3.33 1.44 3.51
C VAL A 104 -2.33 1.36 4.65
N PHE A 105 -1.16 0.84 4.34
CA PHE A 105 -0.02 0.77 5.24
C PHE A 105 0.87 1.97 5.01
N GLU A 106 1.08 2.77 6.04
CA GLU A 106 2.10 3.81 6.04
C GLU A 106 3.43 3.21 6.47
N LEU A 107 4.43 3.34 5.60
CA LEU A 107 5.74 2.72 5.73
C LEU A 107 6.75 3.76 6.22
N ALA A 108 7.37 3.46 7.35
CA ALA A 108 8.54 4.18 7.84
C ALA A 108 9.83 3.46 7.43
N PRO A 109 10.93 4.21 7.18
CA PRO A 109 12.24 3.61 7.09
C PRO A 109 12.57 2.85 8.39
N LEU A 110 13.29 1.74 8.27
CA LEU A 110 13.98 1.17 9.41
C LEU A 110 15.04 2.19 9.83
N LYS A 111 14.89 2.77 11.01
CA LYS A 111 15.98 3.54 11.61
C LYS A 111 17.10 2.55 11.93
N GLU A 112 18.31 2.85 11.46
CA GLU A 112 19.55 2.26 11.97
C GLU A 112 19.75 2.58 13.45
#